data_AF-Q6WQQ2-F1
#
_entry.id   AF-Q6WQQ2-F1
#
_cell.length_a   1.000
_cell.length_b   1.000
_cell.length_c   1.000
_cell.angle_alpha   90.00
_cell.angle_beta   90.00
_cell.angle_gamma   90.00
#
_symmetry.space_group_name_H-M   'P 1'
#
loop_
_entity.id
_entity.type
_entity.pdbx_description
1 polymer ?
#
loop_
_entity_poly.entity_id
_entity_poly.type
_entity_poly.pdbx_seq_one_letter_code
_entity_poly.pdbx_strand_id
1 'polypeptide(L)'
;MAISRLRLGFRVGFAALGTLVGLSAVICWIQVFKSYDTAAFGGVSGLTVAVALTIHILYARDQWQASYGWLRGLMLSGCFVQLAGVCGFVTYLVLGITNHQALKPDSYYLTCVWCFLTWKWGFLLFLYARMYRREFDPTYQRMAEPADVKV
;
A
#
# COMPACT_ATOMS: atom_id res chain seq x y z
N MET A 1 -12.89 -2.78 -17.56
CA MET A 1 -13.21 -4.16 -17.10
C MET A 1 -13.94 -4.06 -15.76
N ALA A 2 -15.25 -4.34 -15.70
CA ALA A 2 -16.02 -4.18 -14.47
C ALA A 2 -15.46 -5.10 -13.36
N ILE A 3 -14.83 -4.51 -12.34
CA ILE A 3 -14.35 -5.26 -11.18
C ILE A 3 -15.58 -5.78 -10.44
N SER A 4 -15.76 -7.11 -10.40
CA SER A 4 -16.86 -7.72 -9.67
C SER A 4 -16.88 -7.23 -8.21
N ARG A 5 -18.05 -6.82 -7.70
CA ARG A 5 -18.19 -6.27 -6.33
C ARG A 5 -17.60 -7.18 -5.24
N LEU A 6 -17.61 -8.49 -5.48
CA LEU A 6 -17.00 -9.48 -4.59
C LEU A 6 -15.47 -9.32 -4.47
N ARG A 7 -14.75 -9.15 -5.58
CA ARG A 7 -13.29 -8.91 -5.57
C ARG A 7 -12.93 -7.58 -4.92
N LEU A 8 -13.77 -6.55 -5.11
CA LEU A 8 -13.59 -5.27 -4.44
C LEU A 8 -13.75 -5.43 -2.91
N GLY A 9 -14.78 -6.16 -2.47
CA GLY A 9 -15.01 -6.47 -1.05
C GLY A 9 -13.82 -7.20 -0.40
N PHE A 10 -13.26 -8.22 -1.06
CA PHE A 10 -12.07 -8.92 -0.55
C PHE A 10 -10.86 -7.99 -0.41
N ARG A 11 -10.63 -7.10 -1.38
CA ARG A 11 -9.51 -6.13 -1.31
C ARG A 11 -9.71 -5.11 -0.20
N VAL A 12 -10.94 -4.62 -0.01
CA VAL A 12 -11.31 -3.72 1.10
C VAL A 12 -11.09 -4.42 2.44
N GLY A 13 -11.55 -5.66 2.60
CA GLY A 13 -11.34 -6.44 3.83
C GLY A 13 -9.86 -6.65 4.13
N PHE A 14 -9.07 -7.02 3.13
CA PHE A 14 -7.63 -7.22 3.28
C PHE A 14 -6.88 -5.92 3.64
N ALA A 15 -7.30 -4.79 3.08
CA ALA A 15 -6.74 -3.48 3.42
C ALA A 15 -7.18 -3.01 4.81
N ALA A 16 -8.43 -3.26 5.23
CA ALA A 16 -8.91 -2.94 6.56
C ALA A 16 -8.11 -3.71 7.64
N LEU A 17 -7.92 -5.02 7.44
CA LEU A 17 -7.09 -5.84 8.32
C LEU A 17 -5.64 -5.35 8.37
N GLY A 18 -5.04 -5.02 7.20
CA GLY A 18 -3.68 -4.50 7.16
C GLY A 18 -3.52 -3.15 7.88
N THR A 19 -4.54 -2.29 7.84
CA THR A 19 -4.54 -1.01 8.56
C THR A 19 -4.61 -1.22 10.07
N LEU A 20 -5.48 -2.12 10.53
CA LEU A 20 -5.59 -2.47 11.95
C LEU A 20 -4.29 -3.09 12.48
N VAL A 21 -3.67 -3.99 11.71
CA VAL A 21 -2.39 -4.62 12.06
C VAL A 21 -1.25 -3.59 12.08
N GLY A 22 -1.23 -2.63 11.16
CA GLY A 22 -0.24 -1.56 11.17
C GLY A 22 -0.37 -0.65 12.39
N LEU A 23 -1.60 -0.25 12.75
CA LEU A 23 -1.87 0.55 13.95
C LEU A 23 -1.55 -0.21 15.24
N SER A 24 -1.91 -1.48 15.33
CA SER A 24 -1.61 -2.29 16.51
C SER A 24 -0.11 -2.51 16.68
N ALA A 25 0.64 -2.66 15.58
CA ALA A 25 2.08 -2.77 15.61
C ALA A 25 2.75 -1.48 16.11
N VAL A 26 2.29 -0.30 15.68
CA VAL A 26 2.81 0.98 16.20
C VAL A 26 2.65 1.06 17.71
N ILE A 27 1.47 0.73 18.23
CA ILE A 27 1.19 0.78 19.67
C ILE A 27 2.07 -0.22 20.43
N CYS A 28 2.13 -1.46 19.95
CA CYS A 28 2.90 -2.53 20.59
C CYS A 28 4.41 -2.22 20.63
N TRP A 29 5.00 -1.78 19.51
CA TRP A 29 6.44 -1.52 19.46
C TRP A 29 6.87 -0.25 20.19
N ILE A 30 6.01 0.77 20.27
CA ILE A 30 6.29 1.97 21.07
C ILE A 30 6.21 1.65 22.57
N GLN A 31 5.18 0.93 23.02
CA GLN A 31 4.94 0.73 24.45
C GLN A 31 5.71 -0.44 25.06
N VAL A 32 5.88 -1.54 24.33
CA VAL A 32 6.44 -2.80 24.86
C VAL A 32 7.92 -2.91 24.57
N PHE A 33 8.31 -2.70 23.31
CA PHE A 33 9.67 -3.00 22.84
C PHE A 33 10.59 -1.78 22.78
N LYS A 34 10.05 -0.55 22.85
CA LYS A 34 10.82 0.72 22.72
C LYS A 34 11.67 0.82 21.44
N SER A 35 11.45 -0.07 20.47
CA SER A 35 12.10 -0.07 19.17
C SER A 35 11.39 0.86 18.21
N TYR A 36 11.88 2.11 18.14
CA TYR A 36 11.29 3.18 17.33
C TYR A 36 11.35 2.89 15.83
N ASP A 37 12.39 2.20 15.35
CA ASP A 37 12.57 1.87 13.94
C ASP A 37 11.43 0.95 13.44
N THR A 38 11.17 -0.13 14.18
CA THR A 38 10.11 -1.08 13.84
C THR A 38 8.73 -0.43 13.90
N ALA A 39 8.50 0.44 14.88
CA ALA A 39 7.27 1.22 14.96
C ALA A 39 7.11 2.17 13.75
N ALA A 40 8.20 2.81 13.30
CA ALA A 40 8.17 3.70 12.14
C ALA A 40 7.79 2.94 10.86
N PHE A 41 8.47 1.83 10.54
CA PHE A 41 8.13 1.03 9.35
C PHE A 41 6.74 0.37 9.47
N GLY A 42 6.36 -0.09 10.66
CA GLY A 42 5.00 -0.57 10.92
C GLY A 42 3.94 0.50 10.65
N GLY A 43 4.17 1.73 11.11
CA GLY A 43 3.29 2.87 10.89
C GLY A 43 3.21 3.30 9.43
N VAL A 44 4.35 3.38 8.73
CA VAL A 44 4.38 3.69 7.29
C VAL A 44 3.61 2.62 6.50
N SER A 45 3.78 1.34 6.84
CA SER A 45 3.02 0.26 6.20
C SER A 45 1.51 0.40 6.45
N GLY A 46 1.10 0.68 7.69
CA GLY A 46 -0.30 0.89 8.07
C GLY A 46 -0.93 2.08 7.35
N LEU A 47 -0.22 3.21 7.29
CA LEU A 47 -0.66 4.41 6.57
C LEU A 47 -0.81 4.14 5.07
N THR A 48 0.14 3.42 4.46
CA THR A 48 0.10 3.07 3.04
C THR A 48 -1.12 2.22 2.71
N VAL A 49 -1.44 1.25 3.58
CA VAL A 49 -2.64 0.42 3.42
C VAL A 49 -3.92 1.22 3.68
N ALA A 50 -3.94 2.13 4.66
CA ALA A 50 -5.08 3.00 4.90
C ALA A 50 -5.38 3.88 3.69
N VAL A 51 -4.35 4.42 3.04
CA VAL A 51 -4.51 5.16 1.79
C VAL A 51 -5.03 4.25 0.68
N ALA A 52 -4.53 3.02 0.56
CA ALA A 52 -5.07 2.06 -0.39
C ALA A 52 -6.56 1.77 -0.12
N LEU A 53 -6.97 1.60 1.14
CA LEU A 53 -8.36 1.41 1.55
C LEU A 53 -9.23 2.58 1.12
N THR A 54 -8.78 3.82 1.32
CA THR A 54 -9.48 5.03 0.89
C THR A 54 -9.74 5.04 -0.61
N ILE A 55 -8.77 4.60 -1.44
CA ILE A 55 -8.97 4.47 -2.90
C ILE A 55 -10.08 3.46 -3.21
N HIS A 56 -10.11 2.32 -2.52
CA HIS A 56 -11.15 1.30 -2.75
C HIS A 56 -12.53 1.80 -2.34
N ILE A 57 -12.64 2.56 -1.24
CA ILE A 57 -13.90 3.18 -0.80
C ILE A 57 -14.34 4.25 -1.80
N LEU A 58 -13.42 5.09 -2.26
CA LEU A 58 -13.72 6.13 -3.23
C LEU A 58 -14.21 5.53 -4.55
N TYR A 59 -13.58 4.45 -5.01
CA TYR A 59 -14.04 3.68 -6.16
C TYR A 59 -15.44 3.11 -5.96
N ALA A 60 -15.76 2.63 -4.75
CA ALA A 60 -17.10 2.11 -4.44
C ALA A 60 -18.20 3.19 -4.38
N ARG A 61 -17.83 4.44 -4.05
CA ARG A 61 -18.77 5.57 -3.90
C ARG A 61 -19.03 6.36 -5.17
N ASP A 62 -18.39 6.00 -6.28
CA ASP A 62 -18.54 6.67 -7.58
C ASP A 62 -18.28 8.20 -7.53
N GLN A 63 -17.43 8.66 -6.60
CA GLN A 63 -17.02 10.06 -6.42
C GLN A 63 -15.75 10.38 -7.26
N TRP A 64 -15.65 9.81 -8.45
CA TRP A 64 -14.43 9.62 -9.25
C TRP A 64 -13.87 10.90 -9.88
N GLN A 65 -14.71 11.87 -10.21
CA GLN A 65 -14.32 13.11 -10.91
C GLN A 65 -13.37 14.01 -10.10
N ALA A 66 -13.44 13.97 -8.76
CA ALA A 66 -12.60 14.81 -7.90
C ALA A 66 -11.17 14.27 -7.69
N SER A 67 -10.85 13.05 -8.15
CA SER A 67 -9.63 12.33 -7.74
C SER A 67 -8.57 12.10 -8.82
N TYR A 68 -8.77 12.54 -10.06
CA TYR A 68 -7.79 12.31 -11.14
C TYR A 68 -6.38 12.89 -10.81
N GLY A 69 -6.34 14.09 -10.23
CA GLY A 69 -5.09 14.70 -9.75
C GLY A 69 -4.47 13.96 -8.56
N TRP A 70 -5.30 13.49 -7.64
CA TRP A 70 -4.87 12.77 -6.44
C TRP A 70 -4.24 11.41 -6.77
N LEU A 71 -4.77 10.69 -7.77
CA LEU A 71 -4.22 9.39 -8.22
C LEU A 71 -2.76 9.49 -8.68
N ARG A 72 -2.35 10.60 -9.31
CA ARG A 72 -0.96 10.81 -9.74
C ARG A 72 -0.04 10.98 -8.53
N GLY A 73 -0.48 11.74 -7.53
CA GLY A 73 0.25 11.88 -6.25
C GLY A 73 0.40 10.55 -5.52
N LEU A 74 -0.64 9.71 -5.55
CA LEU A 74 -0.62 8.38 -4.95
C LEU A 74 0.31 7.39 -5.65
N MET A 75 0.41 7.45 -6.98
CA MET A 75 1.42 6.65 -7.70
C MET A 75 2.84 7.05 -7.29
N LEU A 76 3.09 8.35 -7.16
CA LEU A 76 4.40 8.86 -6.77
C LEU A 76 4.74 8.49 -5.32
N SER A 77 3.81 8.66 -4.39
CA SER A 77 4.00 8.26 -2.99
C SER A 77 4.20 6.75 -2.86
N GLY A 78 3.47 5.93 -3.62
CA GLY A 78 3.69 4.49 -3.69
C GLY A 78 5.11 4.12 -4.13
N CYS A 79 5.67 4.82 -5.12
CA CYS A 79 7.04 4.63 -5.58
C CYS A 79 8.07 4.99 -4.49
N PHE A 80 7.88 6.11 -3.79
CA PHE A 80 8.74 6.51 -2.68
C PHE A 80 8.70 5.52 -1.52
N VAL A 81 7.51 5.06 -1.13
CA VAL A 81 7.33 4.04 -0.10
C VAL A 81 7.97 2.72 -0.52
N GLN A 82 7.87 2.36 -1.80
CA GLN A 82 8.51 1.18 -2.34
C GLN A 82 10.04 1.28 -2.25
N LEU A 83 10.63 2.40 -2.67
CA LEU A 83 12.07 2.63 -2.58
C LEU A 83 12.54 2.61 -1.11
N ALA A 84 11.83 3.29 -0.22
CA ALA A 84 12.12 3.29 1.21
C ALA A 84 12.05 1.88 1.82
N GLY A 85 11.06 1.06 1.40
CA GLY A 85 10.92 -0.32 1.81
C GLY A 85 12.09 -1.21 1.38
N VAL A 86 12.56 -1.09 0.12
CA VAL A 86 13.73 -1.84 -0.36
C VAL A 86 15.01 -1.40 0.33
N CYS A 87 15.25 -0.10 0.43
CA CYS A 87 16.42 0.44 1.11
C CYS A 87 16.46 -0.03 2.56
N GLY A 88 15.35 0.12 3.30
CA GLY A 88 15.23 -0.35 4.68
C GLY A 88 15.43 -1.87 4.79
N PHE A 89 14.83 -2.65 3.90
CA PHE A 89 14.99 -4.10 3.91
C PHE A 89 16.47 -4.50 3.80
N VAL A 90 17.20 -3.94 2.83
CA VAL A 90 18.62 -4.23 2.64
C VAL A 90 19.45 -3.76 3.84
N THR A 91 19.22 -2.55 4.36
CA THR A 91 20.00 -2.04 5.50
C THR A 91 19.81 -2.87 6.76
N TYR A 92 18.56 -3.19 7.12
CA TYR A 92 18.28 -3.97 8.33
C TYR A 92 18.65 -5.44 8.19
N LEU A 93 18.59 -5.99 6.98
CA LEU A 93 19.11 -7.34 6.70
C LEU A 93 20.63 -7.39 6.92
N VAL A 94 21.37 -6.42 6.35
CA VAL A 94 22.82 -6.33 6.54
C VAL A 94 23.16 -6.13 8.01
N LEU A 95 22.50 -5.21 8.70
CA LEU A 95 22.70 -4.98 10.15
C LEU A 95 22.41 -6.23 10.99
N GLY A 96 21.38 -7.00 10.64
CA GLY A 96 21.04 -8.25 11.31
C GLY A 96 22.13 -9.30 11.17
N ILE A 97 22.73 -9.40 9.97
CA ILE A 97 23.82 -10.33 9.67
C ILE A 97 25.10 -9.89 10.39
N THR A 98 25.50 -8.62 10.28
CA THR A 98 26.77 -8.11 10.84
C THR A 98 26.81 -8.14 12.36
N ASN A 99 25.67 -7.92 13.03
CA ASN A 99 25.61 -7.93 14.49
C ASN A 99 25.35 -9.32 15.09
N HIS A 100 25.29 -10.39 14.26
CA HIS A 100 24.99 -11.76 14.69
C HIS A 100 23.79 -11.85 15.67
N GLN A 101 22.77 -11.01 15.46
CA GLN A 101 21.64 -10.89 16.38
C GLN A 101 20.80 -12.16 16.34
N ALA A 102 20.40 -12.67 17.51
CA ALA A 102 19.41 -13.74 17.59
C ALA A 102 18.02 -13.19 17.22
N LEU A 103 17.12 -14.07 16.77
CA LEU A 103 15.69 -13.78 16.50
C LEU A 103 14.98 -13.43 17.83
N LYS A 104 15.15 -12.20 18.28
CA LYS A 104 14.44 -11.61 19.42
C LYS A 104 13.41 -10.58 18.90
N PRO A 105 12.34 -10.31 19.64
CA PRO A 105 11.31 -9.34 19.24
C PRO A 105 11.85 -7.90 19.08
N ASP A 106 13.04 -7.63 19.62
CA ASP A 106 13.77 -6.36 19.50
C ASP A 106 14.90 -6.40 18.45
N SER A 107 14.95 -7.45 17.63
CA SER A 107 16.02 -7.65 16.65
C SER A 107 15.73 -6.97 15.31
N TYR A 108 16.80 -6.58 14.62
CA TYR A 108 16.76 -6.00 13.28
C TYR A 108 16.10 -6.90 12.22
N TYR A 109 16.03 -8.21 12.46
CA TYR A 109 15.30 -9.16 11.61
C TYR A 109 13.80 -8.86 11.57
N LEU A 110 13.23 -8.43 12.69
CA LEU A 110 11.82 -8.09 12.74
C LEU A 110 11.55 -6.79 11.97
N THR A 111 12.41 -5.78 12.14
CA THR A 111 12.35 -4.53 11.36
C THR A 111 12.46 -4.82 9.86
N CYS A 112 13.34 -5.75 9.47
CA CYS A 112 13.49 -6.21 8.09
C CYS A 112 12.17 -6.79 7.52
N VAL A 113 11.45 -7.61 8.29
CA VAL A 113 10.11 -8.09 7.88
C VAL A 113 9.14 -6.94 7.68
N TRP A 114 9.14 -5.93 8.55
CA TRP A 114 8.29 -4.74 8.40
C TRP A 114 8.66 -3.87 7.20
N CYS A 115 9.94 -3.75 6.86
CA CYS A 115 10.39 -3.11 5.62
C CYS A 115 9.87 -3.87 4.39
N PHE A 116 9.92 -5.20 4.40
CA PHE A 116 9.37 -6.03 3.33
C PHE A 116 7.86 -5.88 3.18
N LEU A 117 7.12 -5.84 4.30
CA LEU A 117 5.68 -5.55 4.28
C LEU A 117 5.42 -4.17 3.68
N THR A 118 6.16 -3.14 4.11
CA THR A 118 6.07 -1.77 3.57
C THR A 118 6.28 -1.75 2.07
N TRP A 119 7.30 -2.46 1.57
CA TRP A 119 7.58 -2.60 0.15
C TRP A 119 6.40 -3.24 -0.61
N LYS A 120 5.89 -4.37 -0.13
CA LYS A 120 4.75 -5.08 -0.71
C LYS A 120 3.52 -4.18 -0.81
N TRP A 121 3.21 -3.43 0.25
CA TRP A 121 2.06 -2.56 0.30
C TRP A 121 2.23 -1.31 -0.57
N GLY A 122 3.43 -0.73 -0.64
CA GLY A 122 3.77 0.34 -1.56
C GLY A 122 3.61 -0.08 -3.03
N PHE A 123 4.05 -1.29 -3.37
CA PHE A 123 3.87 -1.85 -4.72
C PHE A 123 2.40 -2.06 -5.08
N LEU A 124 1.61 -2.62 -4.16
CA LEU A 124 0.17 -2.79 -4.35
C LEU A 124 -0.55 -1.45 -4.53
N LEU A 125 -0.19 -0.44 -3.74
CA LEU A 125 -0.73 0.92 -3.88
C LEU A 125 -0.45 1.48 -5.29
N PHE A 126 0.78 1.34 -5.77
CA PHE A 126 1.18 1.77 -7.11
C PHE A 126 0.38 1.03 -8.20
N LEU A 127 0.25 -0.28 -8.11
CA LEU A 127 -0.52 -1.09 -9.05
C LEU A 127 -1.99 -0.70 -9.08
N TYR A 128 -2.61 -0.53 -7.90
CA TYR A 128 -4.01 -0.11 -7.83
C TYR A 128 -4.21 1.29 -8.41
N ALA A 129 -3.37 2.26 -8.06
CA ALA A 129 -3.44 3.60 -8.62
C ALA A 129 -3.27 3.61 -10.15
N ARG A 130 -2.35 2.80 -10.69
CA ARG A 130 -2.16 2.64 -12.15
C ARG A 130 -3.36 2.00 -12.83
N MET A 131 -3.92 0.93 -12.24
CA MET A 131 -5.09 0.23 -12.79
C MET A 131 -6.32 1.15 -12.83
N TYR A 132 -6.60 1.83 -11.71
CA TYR A 132 -7.72 2.77 -11.65
C TYR A 132 -7.54 3.89 -12.68
N ARG A 133 -6.34 4.49 -12.77
CA ARG A 133 -6.06 5.53 -13.77
C ARG A 133 -6.31 5.09 -15.21
N ARG A 134 -5.98 3.83 -15.56
CA ARG A 134 -6.19 3.30 -16.93
C ARG A 134 -7.68 3.17 -17.28
N GLU A 135 -8.52 2.81 -16.32
CA GLU A 135 -9.98 2.72 -16.54
C GLU A 135 -10.63 4.11 -16.68
N PHE A 136 -10.01 5.15 -16.11
CA PHE A 136 -10.49 6.54 -16.13
C PHE A 136 -9.84 7.41 -17.21
N ASP A 137 -9.02 6.85 -18.10
CA ASP A 137 -8.48 7.62 -19.23
C ASP A 137 -9.63 7.84 -20.24
N PRO A 138 -10.04 9.10 -20.51
CA PRO A 138 -11.14 9.39 -21.43
C PRO A 138 -10.87 8.86 -22.85
N THR A 139 -9.60 8.68 -23.22
CA THR A 139 -9.19 8.06 -24.49
C THR A 139 -9.55 6.58 -24.52
N TYR A 140 -9.43 5.88 -23.38
CA TYR A 140 -9.74 4.46 -23.24
C TYR A 140 -11.25 4.22 -23.18
N GLN A 141 -12.01 5.12 -22.54
CA GLN A 141 -13.48 5.04 -22.52
C GLN A 141 -14.07 5.14 -23.94
N ARG A 142 -13.56 6.03 -24.78
CA ARG A 142 -13.98 6.14 -26.19
C ARG A 142 -13.66 4.93 -27.05
N MET A 143 -12.63 4.14 -26.71
CA MET A 143 -12.29 2.89 -27.42
C MET A 143 -13.09 1.68 -26.91
N ALA A 144 -13.59 1.75 -25.68
CA ALA A 144 -14.36 0.69 -25.04
C ALA A 144 -15.87 0.79 -25.31
N GLU A 145 -16.36 1.96 -25.72
CA GLU A 145 -17.70 2.13 -26.26
C GLU A 145 -17.75 1.41 -27.63
N PRO A 146 -18.62 0.38 -27.81
CA PRO A 146 -18.82 -0.17 -29.14
C PRO A 146 -19.28 0.99 -30.01
N ALA A 147 -18.64 1.18 -31.17
CA ALA A 147 -19.02 2.19 -32.14
C ALA A 147 -20.51 1.98 -32.46
N ASP A 148 -21.39 2.70 -31.76
CA ASP A 148 -22.81 2.63 -32.07
C ASP A 148 -22.96 3.32 -33.40
N VAL A 149 -23.27 2.45 -34.34
CA VAL A 149 -23.42 2.66 -35.75
C VAL A 149 -24.53 3.70 -35.92
N LYS A 150 -24.14 4.94 -36.21
CA LYS A 150 -25.05 5.91 -36.82
C LYS A 150 -25.34 5.44 -38.24
N VAL A 151 -26.40 4.65 -38.44
CA VAL A 151 -27.14 4.61 -39.71
C VAL A 151 -28.50 5.26 -39.49
#